data_AF-A0A0P9QMX5-F1
#
_entry.id   AF-A0A0P9QMX5-F1
#
_cell.length_a   1.000
_cell.length_b   1.000
_cell.length_c   1.000
_cell.angle_alpha   90.00
_cell.angle_beta   90.00
_cell.angle_gamma   90.00
#
_symmetry.space_group_name_H-M   'P 1'
#
loop_
_entity.id
_entity.type
_entity.pdbx_description
1 polymer ?
#
loop_
_entity_poly.entity_id
_entity_poly.type
_entity_poly.pdbx_seq_one_letter_code
_entity_poly.pdbx_strand_id
1 'polypeptide(L)' 'MNEHSNSLLSQILAEQMKQTELLRLMTEQQTLLIDALSEEDPEDPDTQPLTYLDGTPCR' A
#
# COMPACT_ATOMS: atom_id res chain seq x y z
N MET A 1 -11.84 -42.16 -10.78
CA MET A 1 -11.13 -41.47 -9.68
C MET A 1 -10.26 -40.30 -10.17
N ASN A 2 -9.56 -40.40 -11.29
CA ASN A 2 -8.65 -39.33 -11.78
C ASN A 2 -9.38 -38.04 -12.21
N GLU A 3 -10.57 -38.17 -12.80
CA GLU A 3 -11.37 -37.03 -13.30
C GLU A 3 -11.90 -36.13 -12.18
N HIS A 4 -12.34 -36.72 -11.06
CA HIS A 4 -12.77 -35.95 -9.89
C HIS A 4 -11.60 -35.19 -9.27
N SER A 5 -10.43 -35.83 -9.16
CA SER A 5 -9.21 -35.16 -8.68
C SER A 5 -8.81 -34.01 -9.58
N ASN A 6 -8.86 -34.19 -10.91
CA ASN A 6 -8.58 -33.11 -11.88
C ASN A 6 -9.59 -31.96 -11.80
N SER A 7 -10.88 -32.26 -11.58
CA SER A 7 -11.91 -31.24 -11.38
C SER A 7 -11.66 -30.44 -10.10
N LEU A 8 -11.32 -31.10 -8.99
CA LEU A 8 -11.00 -30.44 -7.73
C LEU A 8 -9.73 -29.58 -7.84
N LEU A 9 -8.68 -30.09 -8.49
CA LEU A 9 -7.46 -29.33 -8.77
C LEU A 9 -7.74 -28.07 -9.60
N SER A 10 -8.61 -28.17 -10.60
CA SER A 10 -9.02 -27.02 -11.43
C SER A 10 -9.78 -25.97 -10.62
N GLN A 11 -10.66 -26.40 -9.71
CA GLN A 11 -11.39 -25.50 -8.80
C GLN A 11 -10.45 -24.81 -7.82
N ILE A 12 -9.49 -25.53 -7.24
CA ILE A 12 -8.49 -24.96 -6.34
C ILE A 12 -7.63 -23.93 -7.09
N LEU A 13 -7.18 -24.24 -8.31
CA LEU A 13 -6.41 -23.32 -9.12
C LEU A 13 -7.19 -22.04 -9.44
N ALA A 14 -8.47 -22.18 -9.84
CA ALA A 14 -9.33 -21.03 -10.10
C ALA A 14 -9.50 -20.14 -8.85
N GLU A 15 -9.62 -20.73 -7.67
CA GLU A 15 -9.74 -19.98 -6.42
C GLU A 15 -8.41 -19.32 -6.02
N GLN A 16 -7.28 -19.99 -6.22
CA GLN A 16 -5.94 -19.41 -6.00
C GLN A 16 -5.69 -18.20 -6.92
N MET A 17 -6.13 -18.26 -8.18
CA MET A 17 -6.05 -17.13 -9.10
C MET A 17 -6.87 -15.93 -8.61
N LYS A 18 -8.10 -16.15 -8.15
CA LYS A 18 -8.94 -15.09 -7.58
C LYS A 18 -8.32 -14.48 -6.33
N GLN A 19 -7.79 -15.31 -5.43
CA GLN A 19 -7.11 -14.85 -4.21
C GLN A 19 -5.87 -14.02 -4.55
N THR A 20 -5.09 -14.43 -5.54
CA THR A 20 -3.91 -13.69 -6.00
C THR A 20 -4.30 -12.32 -6.58
N GLU A 21 -5.36 -12.26 -7.38
CA GLU A 21 -5.88 -10.99 -7.91
C GLU A 21 -6.40 -10.08 -6.80
N LEU A 22 -7.10 -10.64 -5.81
CA LEU A 22 -7.55 -9.87 -4.65
C LEU A 22 -6.38 -9.28 -3.86
N LEU A 23 -5.32 -10.05 -3.64
CA LEU A 23 -4.10 -9.56 -2.99
C LEU A 23 -3.46 -8.42 -3.79
N ARG A 24 -3.40 -8.55 -5.11
CA ARG A 24 -2.88 -7.49 -5.99
C ARG A 24 -3.67 -6.19 -5.83
N LEU A 25 -5.00 -6.26 -5.86
CA LEU A 25 -5.88 -5.10 -5.66
C LEU A 25 -5.71 -4.47 -4.27
N MET A 26 -5.54 -5.28 -3.22
CA MET A 26 -5.27 -4.78 -1.87
C MET A 26 -3.94 -4.02 -1.83
N THR A 27 -2.90 -4.53 -2.48
CA THR A 27 -1.61 -3.83 -2.56
C THR A 27 -1.74 -2.51 -3.30
N GLU A 28 -2.44 -2.47 -4.44
CA GLU A 28 -2.70 -1.22 -5.18
C GLU A 28 -3.41 -0.17 -4.30
N GLN A 29 -4.43 -0.58 -3.53
CA GLN A 29 -5.12 0.30 -2.60
C GLN A 29 -4.23 0.77 -1.44
N GLN A 30 -3.38 -0.11 -0.90
CA GLN A 30 -2.44 0.25 0.15
C GLN A 30 -1.42 1.27 -0.33
N THR A 31 -0.93 1.16 -1.56
CA THR A 31 -0.03 2.16 -2.15
C THR A 31 -0.71 3.52 -2.23
N LEU A 32 -1.94 3.59 -2.74
CA LEU A 32 -2.70 4.85 -2.80
C LEU A 32 -2.92 5.47 -1.42
N LEU A 33 -3.19 4.64 -0.40
CA LEU A 33 -3.34 5.10 0.97
C LEU A 33 -2.01 5.65 1.53
N ILE A 34 -0.89 4.98 1.26
CA ILE A 34 0.44 5.46 1.67
C ILE A 34 0.74 6.79 1.01
N ASP A 35 0.49 6.92 -0.30
CA ASP A 35 0.73 8.16 -1.03
C ASP A 35 -0.12 9.31 -0.46
N ALA A 36 -1.41 9.07 -0.20
CA ALA A 36 -2.30 10.05 0.41
C ALA A 36 -1.91 10.45 1.84
N LEU A 37 -1.28 9.55 2.60
CA LEU A 37 -0.77 9.84 3.94
C LEU A 37 0.65 10.45 3.93
N SER A 38 1.39 10.26 2.82
CA SER A 38 2.76 10.76 2.64
C SER A 38 2.80 12.10 1.93
N GLU A 39 1.71 12.56 1.33
CA GLU A 39 1.53 13.97 1.00
C GLU A 39 1.71 14.75 2.31
N GLU A 40 2.91 15.31 2.51
CA GLU A 40 3.22 16.17 3.64
C GLU A 40 2.12 17.23 3.72
N ASP A 41 1.43 17.29 4.86
CA ASP A 41 0.54 18.40 5.14
C ASP A 41 1.31 19.68 4.81
N PRO A 42 0.68 20.67 4.14
CA PRO A 42 1.35 21.92 3.86
C PRO A 42 1.90 22.44 5.19
N GLU A 43 3.23 22.62 5.26
CA GLU A 43 3.90 23.18 6.43
C GLU A 43 3.09 24.40 6.87
N ASP A 44 2.50 24.30 8.08
CA ASP A 44 1.64 25.36 8.58
C ASP A 44 2.47 26.65 8.54
N PRO A 45 2.03 27.70 7.83
CA PRO A 45 2.80 28.93 7.69
C PRO A 45 3.09 29.62 9.03
N ASP A 46 2.37 29.25 10.10
CA ASP A 46 2.61 29.71 11.47
C ASP A 46 3.58 28.80 12.25
N THR A 47 4.07 27.70 11.65
CA THR A 47 5.09 26.82 12.25
C THR A 47 6.39 27.60 12.43
N GLN A 48 6.89 27.65 13.67
CA GLN A 48 8.16 28.30 13.94
C GLN A 48 9.30 27.56 13.23
N PRO A 49 10.18 28.27 12.50
CA PRO A 49 11.29 27.63 11.81
C PRO A 49 12.17 26.88 12.81
N LEU A 50 12.47 25.62 12.51
CA LEU A 50 13.30 24.75 13.36
C LEU A 50 14.80 25.05 13.24
N THR A 51 15.19 25.80 12.21
CA THR A 51 16.58 26.17 11.93
C THR A 51 16.69 27.62 11.47
N TYR A 52 17.78 28.29 11.84
CA TYR A 52 18.18 29.56 11.27
C TYR A 52 18.63 29.39 9.81
N LEU A 53 18.83 30.50 9.08
CA LEU A 53 19.25 30.50 7.67
C LEU A 53 20.63 29.83 7.43
N ASP A 54 21.45 29.71 8.48
CA ASP A 54 22.74 29.02 8.45
C ASP A 54 22.65 27.52 8.80
N GLY A 55 21.43 27.02 9.04
CA GLY A 55 21.16 25.62 9.41
C GLY A 55 21.36 25.31 10.89
N THR A 56 21.72 26.29 11.73
CA THR A 56 21.79 26.06 13.18
C THR A 56 20.37 25.88 13.77
N PRO A 57 20.16 24.94 14.70
CA PRO A 57 18.83 24.71 15.28
C PRO A 57 18.35 25.91 16.10
N CYS A 58 17.09 26.28 15.93
CA CYS A 58 16.40 27.23 16.80
C CYS A 58 16.28 26.61 18.20
N ARG A 59 16.61 27.38 19.25
CA ARG A 59 16.65 26.93 20.64
C ARG A 59 15.46 27.44 21.43
#